data_AF-A0A086XSP8-F1
#
_entry.id   AF-A0A086XSP8-F1
#
_cell.length_a   1.000
_cell.length_b   1.000
_cell.length_c   1.000
_cell.angle_alpha   90.00
_cell.angle_beta   90.00
_cell.angle_gamma   90.00
#
_symmetry.space_group_name_H-M   'P 1'
#
loop_
_entity.id
_entity.type
_entity.pdbx_description
1 polymer ?
#
loop_
_entity_poly.entity_id
_entity_poly.type
_entity_poly.pdbx_seq_one_letter_code
_entity_poly.pdbx_strand_id
1 'polypeptide(L)'
;MRIRDMNWSQVEARVAGDDRCVLPIGSVEQHAYLSLATDMILAEKVSVEAAEPLGVPVYPCLPFGMASSFAAYPGTISITLRSYIGVIEDILDSLHRGGFRRILIVNGHGGNTPVNPLLSEWMNRHPDSSVKLHDWWRAPATMAKVLETDAQASHASWMENFPWTRIEGAPIPNTVKQRIDFAAVGRVDALRKRERIGEGNYHGRFQRPDDEMAAIWQVAVEETRREIAEGWH
;
A
#
# COMPACT_ATOMS: atom_id res chain seq x y z
N MET A 1 6.84 15.26 -5.70
CA MET A 1 7.03 16.33 -4.69
C MET A 1 6.52 15.82 -3.36
N ARG A 2 7.19 16.02 -2.22
CA ARG A 2 6.64 15.60 -0.91
C ARG A 2 6.05 16.80 -0.19
N ILE A 3 4.90 16.61 0.47
CA ILE A 3 4.25 17.69 1.22
C ILE A 3 5.15 18.26 2.33
N ARG A 4 6.04 17.42 2.89
CA ARG A 4 7.00 17.82 3.93
C ARG A 4 8.00 18.89 3.46
N ASP A 5 8.15 19.05 2.14
CA ASP A 5 9.05 20.02 1.51
C ASP A 5 8.28 21.28 1.05
N MET A 6 7.01 21.42 1.45
CA MET A 6 6.13 22.55 1.12
C MET A 6 5.65 23.26 2.40
N ASN A 7 5.41 24.57 2.30
CA ASN A 7 4.64 25.32 3.29
C ASN A 7 3.19 25.55 2.81
N TRP A 8 2.31 26.04 3.70
CA TRP A 8 0.89 26.20 3.40
C TRP A 8 0.61 27.14 2.20
N SER A 9 1.39 28.22 2.03
CA SER A 9 1.20 29.15 0.90
C SER A 9 1.60 28.54 -0.45
N GLN A 10 2.59 27.64 -0.46
CA GLN A 10 2.94 26.87 -1.65
C GLN A 10 1.86 25.84 -2.00
N VAL A 11 1.21 25.25 -1.00
CA VAL A 11 0.06 24.36 -1.20
C VAL A 11 -1.12 25.15 -1.79
N GLU A 12 -1.43 26.33 -1.23
CA GLU A 12 -2.47 27.22 -1.75
C GLU A 12 -2.24 27.58 -3.24
N ALA A 13 -1.02 27.98 -3.58
CA ALA A 13 -0.65 28.26 -4.97
C ALA A 13 -0.71 27.01 -5.87
N ARG A 14 -0.35 25.82 -5.33
CA ARG A 14 -0.39 24.55 -6.06
C ARG A 14 -1.81 24.18 -6.45
N VAL A 15 -2.75 24.18 -5.48
CA VAL A 15 -4.14 23.77 -5.71
C VAL A 15 -4.89 24.71 -6.65
N ALA A 16 -4.47 25.98 -6.76
CA ALA A 16 -5.03 26.93 -7.72
C ALA A 16 -4.75 26.55 -9.20
N GLY A 17 -3.65 25.83 -9.47
CA GLY A 17 -3.28 25.41 -10.83
C GLY A 17 -3.53 23.92 -11.10
N ASP A 18 -3.37 23.07 -10.09
CA ASP A 18 -3.64 21.64 -10.17
C ASP A 18 -3.99 21.13 -8.76
N ASP A 19 -5.17 20.55 -8.62
CA ASP A 19 -5.77 20.10 -7.35
C ASP A 19 -5.57 18.59 -7.09
N ARG A 20 -4.59 17.98 -7.77
CA ARG A 20 -4.18 16.58 -7.54
C ARG A 20 -3.28 16.43 -6.32
N CYS A 21 -3.50 15.37 -5.55
CA CYS A 21 -2.54 14.86 -4.56
C CYS A 21 -2.55 13.34 -4.46
N VAL A 22 -1.51 12.80 -3.83
CA VAL A 22 -1.40 11.37 -3.52
C VAL A 22 -1.37 11.17 -2.01
N LEU A 23 -2.18 10.23 -1.52
CA LEU A 23 -2.20 9.76 -0.15
C LEU A 23 -1.77 8.28 -0.11
N PRO A 24 -0.54 7.96 0.30
CA PRO A 24 -0.16 6.58 0.53
C PRO A 24 -0.80 6.06 1.82
N ILE A 25 -1.28 4.82 1.82
CA ILE A 25 -1.77 4.11 3.00
C ILE A 25 -1.10 2.74 3.09
N GLY A 26 -0.60 2.38 4.28
CA GLY A 26 0.13 1.14 4.51
C GLY A 26 -0.38 0.37 5.71
N SER A 27 0.54 -0.33 6.37
CA SER A 27 0.35 -1.06 7.61
C SER A 27 1.70 -1.26 8.32
N VAL A 28 1.64 -1.57 9.61
CA VAL A 28 2.77 -2.12 10.37
C VAL A 28 2.37 -3.52 10.81
N GLU A 29 2.84 -4.52 10.07
CA GLU A 29 2.47 -5.93 10.28
C GLU A 29 3.57 -6.90 9.91
N GLN A 30 3.44 -8.13 10.40
CA GLN A 30 4.39 -9.20 10.13
C GLN A 30 4.57 -9.41 8.62
N HIS A 31 5.83 -9.48 8.19
CA HIS A 31 6.21 -9.80 6.81
C HIS A 31 7.31 -10.86 6.78
N ALA A 32 7.12 -11.92 7.56
CA ALA A 32 8.12 -12.96 7.80
C ALA A 32 9.50 -12.39 8.17
N TYR A 33 10.43 -12.35 7.22
CA TYR A 33 11.81 -11.91 7.42
C TYR A 33 12.07 -10.46 6.96
N LEU A 34 11.05 -9.76 6.46
CA LEU A 34 11.14 -8.37 6.03
C LEU A 34 10.80 -7.40 7.17
N SER A 35 10.98 -6.11 6.90
CA SER A 35 10.55 -5.02 7.79
C SER A 35 9.07 -5.14 8.14
N LEU A 36 8.72 -4.87 9.40
CA LEU A 36 7.31 -4.75 9.81
C LEU A 36 6.59 -3.60 9.08
N ALA A 37 7.33 -2.64 8.53
CA ALA A 37 6.79 -1.51 7.80
C ALA A 37 6.77 -1.73 6.27
N THR A 38 6.83 -2.98 5.80
CA THR A 38 6.90 -3.32 4.37
C THR A 38 5.82 -2.61 3.54
N ASP A 39 4.55 -2.71 3.94
CA ASP A 39 3.42 -2.05 3.25
C ASP A 39 3.58 -0.53 3.17
N MET A 40 3.98 0.09 4.29
CA MET A 40 4.19 1.53 4.39
C MET A 40 5.33 2.00 3.49
N ILE A 41 6.48 1.31 3.55
CA ILE A 41 7.66 1.63 2.75
C ILE A 41 7.33 1.53 1.27
N LEU A 42 6.67 0.45 0.85
CA LEU A 42 6.35 0.22 -0.56
C LEU A 42 5.34 1.23 -1.08
N ALA A 43 4.23 1.47 -0.37
CA ALA A 43 3.22 2.44 -0.77
C ALA A 43 3.80 3.87 -0.88
N GLU A 44 4.63 4.28 0.09
CA GLU A 44 5.24 5.61 0.05
C GLU A 44 6.24 5.74 -1.11
N LYS A 45 7.12 4.75 -1.28
CA LYS A 45 8.17 4.81 -2.29
C LYS A 45 7.59 4.84 -3.71
N VAL A 46 6.63 3.96 -4.02
CA VAL A 46 5.99 3.95 -5.35
C VAL A 46 5.24 5.25 -5.62
N SER A 47 4.57 5.81 -4.60
CA SER A 47 3.86 7.09 -4.70
C SER A 47 4.80 8.24 -5.04
N VAL A 48 5.94 8.32 -4.35
CA VAL A 48 6.93 9.39 -4.57
C VAL A 48 7.55 9.31 -5.96
N GLU A 49 7.99 8.13 -6.38
CA GLU A 49 8.64 7.93 -7.69
C GLU A 49 7.66 8.11 -8.86
N ALA A 50 6.40 7.71 -8.68
CA ALA A 50 5.36 7.92 -9.69
C ALA A 50 4.99 9.40 -9.82
N ALA A 51 4.85 10.12 -8.70
CA ALA A 51 4.41 11.52 -8.67
C ALA A 51 5.50 12.54 -9.02
N GLU A 52 6.78 12.19 -8.87
CA GLU A 52 7.90 13.12 -9.07
C GLU A 52 7.88 13.81 -10.44
N PRO A 53 7.79 13.10 -11.59
CA PRO A 53 7.76 13.75 -12.91
C PRO A 53 6.52 14.60 -13.16
N LEU A 54 5.44 14.37 -12.41
CA LEU A 54 4.16 15.06 -12.56
C LEU A 54 4.07 16.31 -11.69
N GLY A 55 5.04 16.53 -10.79
CA GLY A 55 4.99 17.64 -9.83
C GLY A 55 3.78 17.56 -8.87
N VAL A 56 3.22 16.37 -8.66
CA VAL A 56 2.07 16.14 -7.76
C VAL A 56 2.60 15.93 -6.32
N PRO A 57 2.00 16.61 -5.31
CA PRO A 57 2.38 16.43 -3.91
C PRO A 57 1.92 15.08 -3.36
N VAL A 58 2.83 14.43 -2.64
CA VAL A 58 2.61 13.17 -1.93
C VAL A 58 2.61 13.46 -0.42
N TYR A 59 1.53 13.07 0.26
CA TYR A 59 1.42 13.12 1.72
C TYR A 59 2.24 12.01 2.39
N PRO A 60 2.58 12.12 3.69
CA PRO A 60 3.20 11.01 4.41
C PRO A 60 2.28 9.80 4.37
N CYS A 61 2.86 8.61 4.29
CA CYS A 61 2.07 7.38 4.32
C CYS A 61 1.33 7.29 5.67
N LEU A 62 0.04 6.95 5.64
CA LEU A 62 -0.68 6.55 6.85
C LEU A 62 -0.09 5.19 7.30
N PRO A 63 0.64 5.14 8.43
CA PRO A 63 1.50 3.99 8.71
C PRO A 63 0.73 2.78 9.26
N PHE A 64 -0.43 2.99 9.88
CA PHE A 64 -1.20 1.92 10.50
C PHE A 64 -2.47 1.62 9.70
N GLY A 65 -2.71 0.32 9.48
CA GLY A 65 -3.85 -0.20 8.74
C GLY A 65 -4.56 -1.34 9.47
N MET A 66 -5.45 -2.04 8.76
CA MET A 66 -6.23 -3.14 9.33
C MET A 66 -5.50 -4.48 9.23
N ALA A 67 -4.61 -4.75 10.18
CA ALA A 67 -3.77 -5.95 10.27
C ALA A 67 -4.30 -7.04 11.21
N SER A 68 -5.62 -7.11 11.45
CA SER A 68 -6.19 -7.94 12.54
C SER A 68 -5.92 -9.44 12.38
N SER A 69 -5.74 -9.92 11.14
CA SER A 69 -5.33 -11.31 10.84
C SER A 69 -3.95 -11.67 11.40
N PHE A 70 -3.09 -10.66 11.62
CA PHE A 70 -1.72 -10.83 12.10
C PHE A 70 -1.51 -10.33 13.53
N ALA A 71 -2.59 -10.01 14.27
CA ALA A 71 -2.51 -9.42 15.61
C ALA A 71 -1.74 -10.27 16.66
N ALA A 72 -1.55 -11.57 16.41
CA ALA A 72 -0.77 -12.45 17.27
C ALA A 72 0.75 -12.45 16.98
N TYR A 73 1.18 -11.79 15.91
CA TYR A 73 2.60 -11.62 15.57
C TYR A 73 3.16 -10.38 16.29
N PRO A 74 4.25 -10.52 17.07
CA PRO A 74 4.84 -9.40 17.79
C PRO A 74 5.20 -8.23 16.87
N GLY A 75 4.88 -7.01 17.31
CA GLY A 75 5.13 -5.78 16.55
C GLY A 75 4.04 -5.42 15.53
N THR A 76 3.10 -6.32 15.23
CA THR A 76 1.93 -5.96 14.41
C THR A 76 1.03 -5.00 15.17
N ILE A 77 0.68 -3.88 14.54
CA ILE A 77 -0.28 -2.90 15.05
C ILE A 77 -1.48 -2.88 14.10
N SER A 78 -2.66 -3.12 14.66
CA SER A 78 -3.91 -3.14 13.89
C SER A 78 -4.90 -2.14 14.47
N ILE A 79 -5.38 -1.24 13.63
CA ILE A 79 -6.48 -0.34 13.96
C ILE A 79 -7.81 -1.00 13.65
N THR A 80 -8.83 -0.69 14.46
CA THR A 80 -10.18 -1.21 14.22
C THR A 80 -10.76 -0.63 12.94
N LEU A 81 -11.68 -1.34 12.30
CA LEU A 81 -12.41 -0.84 11.13
C LEU A 81 -13.03 0.54 11.39
N ARG A 82 -13.70 0.71 12.54
CA ARG A 82 -14.32 1.99 12.91
C ARG A 82 -13.30 3.13 12.95
N SER A 83 -12.15 2.91 13.60
CA SER A 83 -11.10 3.92 13.72
C SER A 83 -10.47 4.22 12.36
N TYR A 84 -10.23 3.18 11.55
CA TYR A 84 -9.63 3.33 10.23
C TYR A 84 -10.49 4.17 9.30
N ILE A 85 -11.79 3.85 9.22
CA ILE A 85 -12.74 4.61 8.41
C ILE A 85 -12.80 6.07 8.86
N GLY A 86 -12.90 6.34 10.16
CA GLY A 86 -12.92 7.72 10.66
C GLY A 86 -11.65 8.50 10.35
N VAL A 87 -10.47 7.88 10.47
CA VAL A 87 -9.19 8.52 10.13
C VAL A 87 -9.11 8.84 8.63
N ILE A 88 -9.50 7.91 7.76
CA ILE A 88 -9.48 8.16 6.32
C ILE A 88 -10.46 9.28 5.95
N GLU A 89 -11.66 9.29 6.54
CA GLU A 89 -12.64 10.34 6.33
C GLU A 89 -12.13 11.72 6.76
N ASP A 90 -11.56 11.83 7.96
CA ASP A 90 -10.96 13.07 8.47
C ASP A 90 -9.84 13.60 7.57
N ILE A 91 -9.03 12.69 7.00
CA ILE A 91 -7.97 13.03 6.05
C ILE A 91 -8.58 13.55 4.74
N LEU A 92 -9.56 12.85 4.17
CA LEU A 92 -10.21 13.27 2.92
C LEU A 92 -10.91 14.63 3.08
N ASP A 93 -11.64 14.85 4.18
CA ASP A 93 -12.27 16.14 4.49
C ASP A 93 -11.22 17.26 4.62
N SER A 94 -10.05 16.95 5.18
CA SER A 94 -8.95 17.91 5.32
C SER A 94 -8.28 18.23 3.99
N LEU A 95 -8.04 17.23 3.14
CA LEU A 95 -7.53 17.41 1.78
C LEU A 95 -8.49 18.25 0.94
N HIS A 96 -9.78 17.92 1.01
CA HIS A 96 -10.84 18.66 0.32
C HIS A 96 -10.92 20.12 0.78
N ARG A 97 -10.90 20.37 2.10
CA ARG A 97 -10.85 21.72 2.66
C ARG A 97 -9.59 22.49 2.25
N GLY A 98 -8.47 21.80 2.03
CA GLY A 98 -7.22 22.36 1.53
C GLY A 98 -7.21 22.67 0.02
N GLY A 99 -8.31 22.39 -0.69
CA GLY A 99 -8.45 22.69 -2.13
C GLY A 99 -8.15 21.52 -3.06
N PHE A 100 -7.71 20.36 -2.54
CA PHE A 100 -7.54 19.17 -3.38
C PHE A 100 -8.91 18.60 -3.78
N ARG A 101 -9.04 18.16 -5.03
CA ARG A 101 -10.26 17.51 -5.53
C ARG A 101 -9.96 16.16 -6.16
N ARG A 102 -8.76 15.96 -6.69
CA ARG A 102 -8.35 14.72 -7.34
C ARG A 102 -7.34 14.00 -6.45
N ILE A 103 -7.80 12.99 -5.71
CA ILE A 103 -7.02 12.32 -4.68
C ILE A 103 -6.77 10.87 -5.12
N LEU A 104 -5.51 10.51 -5.32
CA LEU A 104 -5.13 9.11 -5.50
C LEU A 104 -4.70 8.53 -4.15
N ILE A 105 -5.45 7.54 -3.66
CA ILE A 105 -5.02 6.72 -2.54
C ILE A 105 -4.20 5.56 -3.08
N VAL A 106 -2.91 5.55 -2.77
CA VAL A 106 -2.02 4.43 -3.12
C VAL A 106 -1.95 3.49 -1.92
N ASN A 107 -2.62 2.35 -2.03
CA ASN A 107 -2.66 1.37 -0.96
C ASN A 107 -1.50 0.39 -1.08
N GLY A 108 -0.88 0.06 0.05
CA GLY A 108 0.14 -0.98 0.18
C GLY A 108 -0.31 -2.23 0.92
N HIS A 109 -1.52 -2.26 1.48
CA HIS A 109 -1.98 -3.36 2.34
C HIS A 109 -3.35 -3.91 1.93
N GLY A 110 -3.46 -5.21 1.68
CA GLY A 110 -4.73 -5.85 1.34
C GLY A 110 -5.82 -5.69 2.41
N GLY A 111 -5.42 -5.64 3.69
CA GLY A 111 -6.34 -5.46 4.82
C GLY A 111 -7.11 -4.14 4.80
N ASN A 112 -6.60 -3.12 4.10
CA ASN A 112 -7.20 -1.80 3.98
C ASN A 112 -8.37 -1.71 2.99
N THR A 113 -8.63 -2.76 2.20
CA THR A 113 -9.70 -2.81 1.18
C THR A 113 -11.09 -2.32 1.64
N PRO A 114 -11.54 -2.51 2.90
CA PRO A 114 -12.81 -1.97 3.38
C PRO A 114 -12.95 -0.44 3.32
N VAL A 115 -11.92 0.31 2.92
CA VAL A 115 -12.03 1.73 2.59
C VAL A 115 -12.94 2.00 1.38
N ASN A 116 -13.11 1.05 0.47
CA ASN A 116 -13.85 1.24 -0.79
C ASN A 116 -15.28 1.81 -0.64
N PRO A 117 -16.17 1.23 0.21
CA PRO A 117 -17.50 1.80 0.45
C PRO A 117 -17.46 3.23 1.00
N LEU A 118 -16.51 3.55 1.90
CA LEU A 118 -16.32 4.90 2.42
C LEU A 118 -16.03 5.89 1.29
N LEU A 119 -15.13 5.55 0.36
CA LEU A 119 -14.81 6.46 -0.75
C LEU A 119 -16.03 6.80 -1.60
N SER A 120 -16.89 5.80 -1.86
CA SER A 120 -18.14 6.01 -2.61
C SER A 120 -19.11 6.94 -1.87
N GLU A 121 -19.34 6.70 -0.57
CA GLU A 121 -20.20 7.56 0.25
C GLU A 121 -19.65 8.98 0.41
N TRP A 122 -18.32 9.11 0.55
CA TRP A 122 -17.65 10.38 0.68
C TRP A 122 -17.77 11.21 -0.61
N MET A 123 -17.54 10.61 -1.79
CA MET A 123 -17.69 11.31 -3.08
C MET A 123 -19.14 11.72 -3.35
N ASN A 124 -20.15 10.95 -2.90
CA ASN A 124 -21.56 11.36 -3.02
C ASN A 124 -21.88 12.63 -2.22
N ARG A 125 -21.13 12.90 -1.13
CA ARG A 125 -21.25 14.14 -0.35
C ARG A 125 -20.37 15.28 -0.88
N HIS A 126 -19.40 14.96 -1.74
CA HIS A 126 -18.44 15.89 -2.33
C HIS A 126 -18.42 15.74 -3.86
N PRO A 127 -19.51 16.12 -4.56
CA PRO A 127 -19.69 15.84 -5.99
C PRO A 127 -18.67 16.55 -6.90
N ASP A 128 -17.90 17.49 -6.37
CA ASP A 128 -16.79 18.16 -7.04
C ASP A 128 -15.44 17.43 -6.90
N SER A 129 -15.42 16.26 -6.26
CA SER A 129 -14.20 15.52 -5.94
C SER A 129 -14.13 14.15 -6.63
N SER A 130 -12.90 13.69 -6.91
CA SER A 130 -12.53 12.39 -7.46
C SER A 130 -11.54 11.69 -6.55
N VAL A 131 -11.90 10.50 -6.07
CA VAL A 131 -10.99 9.69 -5.25
C VAL A 131 -10.83 8.32 -5.88
N LYS A 132 -9.58 7.96 -6.18
CA LYS A 132 -9.21 6.64 -6.68
C LYS A 132 -8.53 5.83 -5.59
N LEU A 133 -8.85 4.55 -5.49
CA LEU A 133 -8.07 3.58 -4.73
C LEU A 133 -7.22 2.75 -5.68
N HIS A 134 -5.90 2.78 -5.48
CA HIS A 134 -4.92 2.05 -6.29
C HIS A 134 -4.12 1.11 -5.40
N ASP A 135 -4.45 -0.18 -5.46
CA ASP A 135 -3.67 -1.23 -4.80
C ASP A 135 -2.46 -1.58 -5.67
N TRP A 136 -1.35 -0.85 -5.50
CA TRP A 136 -0.23 -0.86 -6.45
C TRP A 136 0.29 -2.27 -6.79
N TRP A 137 0.35 -3.16 -5.78
CA TRP A 137 0.92 -4.50 -5.92
C TRP A 137 0.04 -5.46 -6.73
N ARG A 138 -1.25 -5.16 -6.86
CA ARG A 138 -2.23 -5.95 -7.63
C ARG A 138 -2.89 -5.19 -8.77
N ALA A 139 -2.34 -4.02 -9.11
CA ALA A 139 -2.75 -3.28 -10.29
C ALA A 139 -2.52 -4.12 -11.56
N PRO A 140 -3.33 -3.99 -12.61
CA PRO A 140 -3.34 -4.92 -13.74
C PRO A 140 -1.98 -5.22 -14.38
N ALA A 141 -1.19 -4.20 -14.72
CA ALA A 141 0.12 -4.38 -15.34
C ALA A 141 1.15 -4.92 -14.34
N THR A 142 1.13 -4.43 -13.11
CA THR A 142 2.00 -4.88 -12.03
C THR A 142 1.79 -6.36 -11.72
N MET A 143 0.53 -6.77 -11.53
CA MET A 143 0.16 -8.16 -11.29
C MET A 143 0.49 -9.03 -12.51
N ALA A 144 0.26 -8.55 -13.73
CA ALA A 144 0.67 -9.28 -14.93
C ALA A 144 2.19 -9.55 -14.93
N LYS A 145 3.02 -8.55 -14.57
CA LYS A 145 4.47 -8.74 -14.49
C LYS A 145 4.88 -9.68 -13.35
N VAL A 146 4.22 -9.61 -12.21
CA VAL A 146 4.43 -10.54 -11.09
C VAL A 146 4.13 -11.98 -11.53
N LEU A 147 2.99 -12.21 -12.19
CA LEU A 147 2.58 -13.54 -12.66
C LEU A 147 3.45 -14.08 -13.80
N GLU A 148 3.92 -13.21 -14.71
CA GLU A 148 4.92 -13.55 -15.73
C GLU A 148 6.22 -14.05 -15.07
N THR A 149 6.57 -13.43 -13.94
CA THR A 149 7.82 -13.70 -13.22
C THR A 149 7.72 -15.00 -12.43
N ASP A 150 6.70 -15.18 -11.58
CA ASP A 150 6.33 -16.47 -10.94
C ASP A 150 4.89 -16.39 -10.38
N ALA A 151 4.07 -17.38 -10.69
CA ALA A 151 2.68 -17.44 -10.23
C ALA A 151 2.55 -17.68 -8.70
N GLN A 152 3.61 -18.15 -8.03
CA GLN A 152 3.65 -18.33 -6.56
C GLN A 152 4.05 -17.03 -5.85
N ALA A 153 3.20 -16.02 -5.97
CA ALA A 153 3.34 -14.70 -5.36
C ALA A 153 2.28 -14.52 -4.25
N SER A 154 2.69 -14.10 -3.06
CA SER A 154 1.77 -13.90 -1.93
C SER A 154 2.35 -13.06 -0.80
N HIS A 155 1.58 -12.89 0.28
CA HIS A 155 1.99 -12.23 1.51
C HIS A 155 3.34 -12.75 2.03
N ALA A 156 4.22 -11.81 2.36
CA ALA A 156 5.60 -11.99 2.81
C ALA A 156 6.44 -12.91 1.91
N SER A 157 6.07 -13.03 0.64
CA SER A 157 6.87 -13.73 -0.37
C SER A 157 7.82 -12.78 -1.07
N TRP A 158 8.58 -13.34 -2.01
CA TRP A 158 9.49 -12.61 -2.87
C TRP A 158 8.86 -11.35 -3.50
N MET A 159 7.55 -11.33 -3.74
CA MET A 159 6.88 -10.19 -4.41
C MET A 159 6.89 -8.89 -3.58
N GLU A 160 7.13 -8.99 -2.27
CA GLU A 160 7.26 -7.85 -1.34
C GLU A 160 8.73 -7.63 -0.91
N ASN A 161 9.63 -8.52 -1.32
CA ASN A 161 11.03 -8.54 -0.92
C ASN A 161 11.93 -7.71 -1.85
N PHE A 162 11.78 -6.40 -1.74
CA PHE A 162 12.63 -5.42 -2.42
C PHE A 162 13.84 -5.05 -1.55
N PRO A 163 14.96 -4.56 -2.13
CA PRO A 163 16.12 -4.14 -1.35
C PRO A 163 15.81 -3.19 -0.19
N TRP A 164 14.81 -2.32 -0.33
CA TRP A 164 14.39 -1.34 0.69
C TRP A 164 13.38 -1.88 1.72
N THR A 165 12.94 -3.14 1.63
CA THR A 165 12.10 -3.80 2.65
C THR A 165 12.89 -4.81 3.49
N ARG A 166 14.14 -5.09 3.11
CA ARG A 166 15.05 -5.97 3.84
C ARG A 166 15.63 -5.28 5.07
N ILE A 167 15.91 -6.07 6.11
CA ILE A 167 16.60 -5.61 7.31
C ILE A 167 18.06 -6.05 7.25
N GLU A 168 18.98 -5.12 7.48
CA GLU A 168 20.41 -5.41 7.53
C GLU A 168 20.72 -6.50 8.58
N GLY A 169 21.43 -7.54 8.16
CA GLY A 169 21.80 -8.66 9.03
C GLY A 169 20.70 -9.70 9.30
N ALA A 170 19.45 -9.45 8.87
CA ALA A 170 18.38 -10.45 8.97
C ALA A 170 18.46 -11.45 7.80
N PRO A 171 18.67 -12.76 8.04
CA PRO A 171 18.78 -13.73 6.96
C PRO A 171 17.41 -13.98 6.33
N ILE A 172 17.36 -13.98 5.00
CA ILE A 172 16.18 -14.37 4.23
C ILE A 172 16.44 -15.76 3.62
N PRO A 173 15.57 -16.76 3.88
CA PRO A 173 15.78 -18.11 3.35
C PRO A 173 15.76 -18.14 1.81
N ASN A 174 16.63 -18.95 1.20
CA ASN A 174 16.52 -19.27 -0.23
C ASN A 174 15.72 -20.57 -0.44
N THR A 175 14.51 -20.60 0.09
CA THR A 175 13.60 -21.76 0.04
C THR A 175 12.25 -21.37 -0.52
N VAL A 176 11.42 -22.37 -0.81
CA VAL A 176 10.03 -22.20 -1.25
C VAL A 176 9.12 -22.70 -0.15
N LYS A 177 8.20 -21.85 0.30
CA LYS A 177 7.16 -22.23 1.26
C LYS A 177 6.00 -22.91 0.54
N GLN A 178 5.56 -24.06 1.04
CA GLN A 178 4.31 -24.67 0.60
C GLN A 178 3.12 -23.76 0.92
N ARG A 179 2.12 -23.79 0.04
CA ARG A 179 0.90 -23.03 0.23
C ARG A 179 0.11 -23.45 1.47
N ILE A 180 -0.21 -22.46 2.30
CA ILE A 180 -1.09 -22.64 3.45
C ILE A 180 -2.50 -23.03 3.02
N ASP A 181 -3.22 -23.69 3.93
CA ASP A 181 -4.66 -23.89 3.79
C ASP A 181 -5.40 -22.59 4.18
N PHE A 182 -5.70 -21.77 3.16
CA PHE A 182 -6.45 -20.53 3.32
C PHE A 182 -7.84 -20.73 3.94
N ALA A 183 -8.51 -21.84 3.63
CA ALA A 183 -9.84 -22.12 4.18
C ALA A 183 -9.76 -22.42 5.67
N ALA A 184 -8.75 -23.18 6.09
CA ALA A 184 -8.48 -23.42 7.50
C ALA A 184 -8.10 -22.11 8.23
N VAL A 185 -7.21 -21.30 7.66
CA VAL A 185 -6.75 -20.03 8.28
C VAL A 185 -7.87 -18.98 8.35
N GLY A 186 -8.78 -18.95 7.38
CA GLY A 186 -9.84 -17.94 7.30
C GLY A 186 -10.91 -18.01 8.40
N ARG A 187 -10.99 -19.11 9.17
CA ARG A 187 -12.06 -19.38 10.14
C ARG A 187 -11.57 -19.48 11.58
N VAL A 188 -10.40 -18.92 11.87
CA VAL A 188 -9.80 -18.95 13.21
C VAL A 188 -9.27 -17.59 13.64
N ASP A 189 -9.07 -17.42 14.95
CA ASP A 189 -8.48 -16.23 15.54
C ASP A 189 -6.99 -16.06 15.19
N ALA A 190 -6.42 -14.87 15.46
CA ALA A 190 -5.06 -14.53 15.09
C ALA A 190 -3.99 -15.46 15.70
N LEU A 191 -4.20 -16.01 16.90
CA LEU A 191 -3.24 -16.94 17.53
C LEU A 191 -3.17 -18.23 16.71
N ARG A 192 -4.34 -18.82 16.41
CA ARG A 192 -4.43 -20.01 15.57
C ARG A 192 -3.99 -19.76 14.13
N LYS A 193 -4.20 -18.54 13.59
CA LYS A 193 -3.63 -18.15 12.29
C LYS A 193 -2.10 -18.21 12.35
N ARG A 194 -1.48 -17.59 13.36
CA ARG A 194 -0.02 -17.63 13.55
C ARG A 194 0.52 -19.04 13.68
N GLU A 195 -0.13 -19.91 14.44
CA GLU A 195 0.27 -21.33 14.56
C GLU A 195 0.25 -22.07 13.22
N ARG A 196 -0.75 -21.80 12.38
CA ARG A 196 -0.93 -22.46 11.08
C ARG A 196 -0.05 -21.89 9.98
N ILE A 197 0.21 -20.58 10.01
CA ILE A 197 1.05 -19.90 9.03
C ILE A 197 2.53 -20.05 9.40
N GLY A 198 2.87 -20.07 10.68
CA GLY A 198 4.25 -20.17 11.16
C GLY A 198 4.99 -18.84 11.00
N GLU A 199 6.03 -18.83 10.18
CA GLU A 199 6.90 -17.68 9.96
C GLU A 199 6.23 -16.51 9.24
N GLY A 200 4.99 -16.64 8.77
CA GLY A 200 4.18 -15.50 8.32
C GLY A 200 3.94 -15.40 6.81
N ASN A 201 4.75 -16.07 5.99
CA ASN A 201 4.55 -16.16 4.55
C ASN A 201 3.39 -17.10 4.20
N TYR A 202 2.59 -16.77 3.17
CA TYR A 202 1.48 -17.61 2.74
C TYR A 202 1.90 -18.74 1.78
N HIS A 203 2.77 -18.46 0.82
CA HIS A 203 3.45 -19.44 -0.05
C HIS A 203 4.53 -18.81 -0.95
N GLY A 204 5.28 -19.68 -1.63
CA GLY A 204 6.20 -19.29 -2.69
C GLY A 204 7.61 -19.02 -2.17
N ARG A 205 8.48 -18.51 -3.04
CA ARG A 205 9.85 -18.14 -2.67
C ARG A 205 9.85 -16.98 -1.69
N PHE A 206 10.83 -16.93 -0.79
CA PHE A 206 11.04 -15.75 0.07
C PHE A 206 11.81 -14.63 -0.64
N GLN A 207 12.64 -14.97 -1.63
CA GLN A 207 13.47 -14.00 -2.33
C GLN A 207 13.69 -14.39 -3.78
N ARG A 208 14.00 -13.37 -4.58
CA ARG A 208 14.39 -13.46 -5.99
C ARG A 208 15.50 -12.46 -6.28
N PRO A 209 16.24 -12.61 -7.40
CA PRO A 209 17.27 -11.66 -7.81
C PRO A 209 16.74 -10.22 -7.89
N ASP A 210 17.59 -9.26 -7.52
CA ASP A 210 17.20 -7.84 -7.41
C ASP A 210 16.87 -7.19 -8.76
N ASP A 211 17.42 -7.71 -9.87
CA ASP A 211 17.11 -7.27 -11.22
C ASP A 211 15.68 -7.66 -11.63
N GLU A 212 15.21 -8.85 -11.25
CA GLU A 212 13.81 -9.25 -11.45
C GLU A 212 12.86 -8.38 -10.62
N MET A 213 13.22 -8.11 -9.35
CA MET A 213 12.45 -7.23 -8.48
C MET A 213 12.41 -5.80 -9.01
N ALA A 214 13.53 -5.29 -9.50
CA ALA A 214 13.61 -3.96 -10.12
C ALA A 214 12.71 -3.87 -11.35
N ALA A 215 12.64 -4.90 -12.20
CA ALA A 215 11.77 -4.91 -13.37
C ALA A 215 10.28 -4.80 -12.99
N ILE A 216 9.83 -5.50 -11.94
CA ILE A 216 8.47 -5.38 -11.41
C ILE A 216 8.23 -3.98 -10.85
N TRP A 217 9.20 -3.44 -10.09
CA TRP A 217 9.09 -2.12 -9.51
C TRP A 217 8.89 -1.02 -10.57
N GLN A 218 9.62 -1.10 -11.68
CA GLN A 218 9.47 -0.14 -12.79
C GLN A 218 8.06 -0.17 -13.39
N VAL A 219 7.47 -1.37 -13.54
CA VAL A 219 6.07 -1.51 -14.00
C VAL A 219 5.11 -0.88 -12.99
N ALA A 220 5.29 -1.13 -11.69
CA ALA A 220 4.46 -0.57 -10.64
C ALA A 220 4.51 0.96 -10.58
N VAL A 221 5.71 1.54 -10.70
CA VAL A 221 5.92 2.98 -10.73
C VAL A 221 5.25 3.62 -11.96
N GLU A 222 5.38 3.01 -13.14
CA GLU A 222 4.76 3.50 -14.37
C GLU A 222 3.24 3.40 -14.35
N GLU A 223 2.69 2.28 -13.89
CA GLU A 223 1.24 2.11 -13.76
C GLU A 223 0.66 3.09 -12.73
N THR A 224 1.31 3.24 -11.58
CA THR A 224 0.91 4.24 -10.56
C THR A 224 0.98 5.67 -11.11
N ARG A 225 1.98 5.98 -11.94
CA ARG A 225 2.09 7.31 -12.58
C ARG A 225 0.92 7.59 -13.50
N ARG A 226 0.48 6.61 -14.28
CA ARG A 226 -0.71 6.75 -15.14
C ARG A 226 -1.96 7.00 -14.32
N GLU A 227 -2.12 6.30 -13.19
CA GLU A 227 -3.25 6.54 -12.28
C GLU A 227 -3.27 7.96 -11.69
N ILE A 228 -2.11 8.55 -11.43
CA ILE A 228 -1.99 9.96 -11.02
C ILE A 228 -2.30 10.92 -12.19
N ALA A 229 -1.89 10.57 -13.41
CA ALA A 229 -1.97 11.45 -14.57
C ALA A 229 -3.37 11.51 -15.20
N GLU A 230 -4.06 10.38 -15.28
CA GLU A 230 -5.19 10.17 -16.18
C GLU A 230 -6.46 9.71 -15.45
N GLY A 231 -7.58 9.53 -16.16
CA GLY A 231 -8.79 8.90 -15.62
C GLY A 231 -9.48 9.69 -14.50
N TRP A 232 -9.25 10.99 -14.43
CA TRP A 232 -10.03 11.92 -13.63
C TRP A 232 -11.27 12.36 -14.40
N HIS A 233 -12.36 12.63 -13.69
CA HIS A 233 -13.61 13.17 -14.25
C HIS A 233 -13.55 14.67 -14.54
#